data_AF-A0A9N7YVX7-F1
#
_entry.id   AF-A0A9N7YVX7-F1
#
_cell.length_a   1.000
_cell.length_b   1.000
_cell.length_c   1.000
_cell.angle_alpha   90.00
_cell.angle_beta   90.00
_cell.angle_gamma   90.00
#
_symmetry.space_group_name_H-M   'P 1'
#
loop_
_entity.id
_entity.type
_entity.pdbx_description
1 polymer ?
#
loop_
_entity_poly.entity_id
_entity_poly.type
_entity_poly.pdbx_seq_one_letter_code
_entity_poly.pdbx_strand_id
1 'polypeptide(L)'
;MLADLVEELKKTGLQAAPADHCYAGPEDVACDFCTGRKLKALKSCLVCLASYCEKHLQPHFQSAAFMKHKLVEPSEKLQENICSHHAEVMKLFCRTDQQCICYLCSVEEHKDHDTVSAAAERTERQRELGLRRQTIQLRVQDREKEVKLLQQEEKAFNGSADKAVEDSGKIFTELIRLLEKRSSDVKQQIRSQQQTEVRRVRELQERLEQEITELKRKDHELKQLSDTEDHNQFLHNYPSMSPLSGSTHSSIRIRPLRNFEDVTAAVSQVLSRESLTGRCYWEVEVEVGARGAVGIAVTYKNISRAGGYHECGFGSNDKSWMLFSKGNRYNFYYNGIDTPVSGPVSSRVGVYLDHSAGVLSFYRVSDTMTLLHRVQTTFTQPLYAGVRDCNDGDTAEFCKLK
;
A
#
# COMPACT_ATOMS: atom_id res chain seq x y z
N MET A 1 -10.69 -48.10 29.96
CA MET A 1 -9.96 -48.28 28.68
C MET A 1 -9.86 -49.73 28.23
N LEU A 2 -9.44 -50.72 29.03
CA LEU A 2 -9.54 -52.14 28.65
C LEU A 2 -10.86 -52.83 29.11
N ALA A 3 -11.55 -52.28 30.09
CA ALA A 3 -12.86 -52.79 30.53
C ALA A 3 -14.01 -52.39 29.58
N ASP A 4 -13.93 -51.21 28.96
CA ASP A 4 -14.96 -50.70 28.03
C ASP A 4 -14.93 -51.42 26.66
N LEU A 5 -13.76 -51.94 26.27
CA LEU A 5 -13.57 -52.71 25.03
C LEU A 5 -14.11 -54.16 25.13
N VAL A 6 -14.22 -54.70 26.35
CA VAL A 6 -14.73 -56.06 26.59
C VAL A 6 -16.25 -56.09 26.68
N GLU A 7 -16.89 -54.99 27.10
CA GLU A 7 -18.36 -54.86 27.09
C GLU A 7 -18.92 -54.62 25.68
N GLU A 8 -18.19 -53.94 24.79
CA GLU A 8 -18.55 -53.79 23.36
C GLU A 8 -18.48 -55.14 22.59
N LEU A 9 -17.52 -56.01 22.93
CA LEU A 9 -17.39 -57.34 22.32
C LEU A 9 -18.45 -58.35 22.82
N LYS A 10 -19.12 -58.08 23.95
CA LYS A 10 -20.23 -58.91 24.46
C LYS A 10 -21.60 -58.51 23.91
N LYS A 11 -21.75 -57.29 23.37
CA LYS A 11 -23.02 -56.81 22.78
C LYS A 11 -23.23 -57.24 21.33
N THR A 12 -22.22 -57.74 20.64
CA THR A 12 -22.32 -58.29 19.28
C THR A 12 -22.56 -59.81 19.30
N GLY A 13 -23.51 -60.23 20.14
CA GLY A 13 -24.04 -61.59 20.13
C GLY A 13 -24.85 -61.87 18.87
N LEU A 14 -24.46 -62.92 18.15
CA LEU A 14 -25.30 -63.83 17.37
C LEU A 14 -26.41 -63.17 16.53
N GLN A 15 -26.05 -62.68 15.35
CA GLN A 15 -26.96 -62.65 14.21
C GLN A 15 -26.48 -63.67 13.19
N ALA A 16 -27.34 -64.64 12.87
CA ALA A 16 -27.14 -65.58 11.78
C ALA A 16 -26.97 -64.80 10.47
N ALA A 17 -25.84 -64.97 9.80
CA ALA A 17 -25.53 -64.29 8.54
C ALA A 17 -26.49 -64.75 7.42
N PRO A 18 -26.97 -63.84 6.55
CA PRO A 18 -27.67 -64.21 5.33
C PRO A 18 -26.70 -64.91 4.37
N ALA A 19 -27.21 -65.88 3.60
CA ALA A 19 -26.46 -66.77 2.70
C ALA A 19 -25.84 -66.10 1.44
N ASP A 20 -25.48 -64.81 1.51
CA ASP A 20 -25.09 -63.99 0.34
C ASP A 20 -23.59 -63.68 0.25
N HIS A 21 -22.77 -64.20 1.17
CA HIS A 21 -21.30 -64.02 1.15
C HIS A 21 -20.53 -65.08 0.33
N CYS A 22 -21.24 -65.94 -0.42
CA CYS A 22 -20.61 -67.05 -1.14
C CYS A 22 -20.26 -66.73 -2.61
N TYR A 23 -20.81 -65.66 -3.19
CA TYR A 23 -20.61 -65.29 -4.60
C TYR A 23 -19.45 -64.29 -4.77
N ALA A 24 -18.72 -64.38 -5.89
CA ALA A 24 -17.62 -63.47 -6.18
C ALA A 24 -18.13 -62.08 -6.58
N GLY A 25 -17.69 -61.03 -5.89
CA GLY A 25 -17.87 -59.63 -6.29
C GLY A 25 -16.85 -59.13 -7.32
N PRO A 26 -16.90 -57.86 -7.75
CA PRO A 26 -16.02 -57.30 -8.79
C PRO A 26 -14.52 -57.30 -8.46
N GLU A 27 -14.15 -57.38 -7.18
CA GLU A 27 -12.76 -57.42 -6.70
C GLU A 27 -12.35 -58.83 -6.21
N ASP A 28 -13.25 -59.81 -6.29
CA ASP A 28 -13.01 -61.18 -5.83
C ASP A 28 -12.59 -62.10 -6.97
N VAL A 29 -11.58 -62.92 -6.72
CA VAL A 29 -11.22 -64.00 -7.63
C VAL A 29 -12.34 -65.05 -7.65
N ALA A 30 -12.92 -65.27 -8.83
CA ALA A 30 -14.02 -66.21 -9.01
C ALA A 30 -13.53 -67.66 -9.14
N CYS A 31 -14.34 -68.63 -8.72
CA CYS A 31 -14.03 -70.05 -8.93
C CYS A 31 -14.18 -70.45 -10.39
N ASP A 32 -13.18 -71.13 -10.94
CA ASP A 32 -13.10 -71.51 -12.35
C ASP A 32 -14.02 -72.67 -12.74
N PHE A 33 -14.44 -73.49 -11.76
CA PHE A 33 -15.23 -74.70 -11.99
C PHE A 33 -16.72 -74.52 -11.69
N CYS A 34 -17.15 -73.37 -11.15
CA CYS A 34 -18.56 -73.09 -10.94
C CYS A 34 -19.28 -72.89 -12.28
N THR A 35 -20.30 -73.71 -12.54
CA THR A 35 -21.22 -73.52 -13.67
C THR A 35 -22.32 -72.52 -13.29
N GLY A 36 -22.44 -71.42 -14.03
CA GLY A 36 -23.41 -70.34 -13.75
C GLY A 36 -22.81 -69.18 -12.93
N ARG A 37 -23.52 -68.71 -11.89
CA ARG A 37 -23.02 -67.64 -11.01
C ARG A 37 -21.81 -68.14 -10.21
N LYS A 38 -20.63 -67.57 -10.44
CA LYS A 38 -19.38 -68.05 -9.84
C LYS A 38 -19.30 -67.71 -8.35
N LEU A 39 -18.88 -68.69 -7.56
CA LEU A 39 -18.59 -68.52 -6.14
C LEU A 39 -17.22 -67.87 -5.95
N LYS A 40 -17.02 -67.16 -4.83
CA LYS A 40 -15.71 -66.62 -4.45
C LYS A 40 -14.72 -67.78 -4.25
N ALA A 41 -13.55 -67.66 -4.88
CA ALA A 41 -12.48 -68.62 -4.68
C ALA A 41 -11.90 -68.45 -3.28
N LEU A 42 -11.58 -69.57 -2.63
CA LEU A 42 -10.90 -69.62 -1.33
C LEU A 42 -9.41 -69.89 -1.48
N LYS A 43 -9.02 -70.68 -2.49
CA LYS A 43 -7.61 -70.95 -2.82
C LYS A 43 -7.42 -71.10 -4.32
N SER A 44 -6.23 -70.76 -4.79
CA SER A 44 -5.75 -71.15 -6.11
C SER A 44 -4.74 -72.29 -6.00
N CYS A 45 -4.76 -73.20 -6.95
CA CYS A 45 -3.80 -74.30 -7.05
C CYS A 45 -2.70 -73.96 -8.05
N LEU A 46 -1.44 -73.97 -7.60
CA LEU A 46 -0.28 -73.69 -8.46
C LEU A 46 0.05 -74.80 -9.45
N VAL A 47 -0.58 -75.98 -9.32
CA VAL A 47 -0.40 -77.11 -10.24
C VAL A 47 -1.53 -77.16 -11.26
N CYS A 48 -2.78 -77.00 -10.81
CA CYS A 48 -3.94 -76.97 -11.71
C CYS A 48 -4.15 -75.63 -12.42
N LEU A 49 -3.43 -74.58 -11.99
CA LEU A 49 -3.54 -73.21 -12.50
C LEU A 49 -4.97 -72.67 -12.51
N ALA A 50 -5.71 -72.99 -11.46
CA ALA A 50 -7.11 -72.63 -11.32
C ALA A 50 -7.46 -72.26 -9.88
N SER A 51 -8.53 -71.50 -9.72
CA SER A 51 -9.07 -70.97 -8.48
C SER A 51 -10.35 -71.71 -8.09
N TYR A 52 -10.44 -72.10 -6.82
CA TYR A 52 -11.48 -73.01 -6.32
C TYR A 52 -12.25 -72.37 -5.18
N CYS A 53 -13.58 -72.41 -5.25
CA CYS A 53 -14.43 -72.20 -4.08
C CYS A 53 -14.36 -73.42 -3.17
N GLU A 54 -14.89 -73.31 -1.95
CA GLU A 54 -14.84 -74.36 -0.92
C GLU A 54 -15.24 -75.75 -1.45
N LYS A 55 -16.35 -75.83 -2.20
CA LYS A 55 -16.87 -77.09 -2.75
C LYS A 55 -15.90 -77.73 -3.75
N HIS A 56 -15.37 -76.94 -4.67
CA HIS A 56 -14.44 -77.44 -5.70
C HIS A 56 -13.01 -77.63 -5.18
N LEU A 57 -12.70 -77.13 -3.99
CA LEU A 57 -11.42 -77.34 -3.34
C LEU A 57 -11.34 -78.69 -2.61
N GLN A 58 -12.48 -79.28 -2.20
CA GLN A 58 -12.53 -80.54 -1.45
C GLN A 58 -11.68 -81.70 -2.04
N PRO A 59 -11.66 -81.93 -3.38
CA PRO A 59 -10.82 -82.97 -3.96
C PRO A 59 -9.31 -82.82 -3.65
N HIS A 60 -8.83 -81.58 -3.44
CA HIS A 60 -7.43 -81.32 -3.07
C HIS A 60 -7.08 -81.80 -1.66
N PHE A 61 -8.07 -82.01 -0.78
CA PHE A 61 -7.87 -82.50 0.59
C PHE A 61 -8.22 -83.98 0.76
N GLN A 62 -9.08 -84.52 -0.11
CA GLN A 62 -9.63 -85.87 0.06
C GLN A 62 -8.99 -86.90 -0.87
N SER A 63 -8.46 -86.48 -2.02
CA SER A 63 -7.81 -87.38 -2.97
C SER A 63 -6.31 -87.43 -2.74
N ALA A 64 -5.76 -88.64 -2.57
CA ALA A 64 -4.32 -88.87 -2.47
C ALA A 64 -3.54 -88.31 -3.68
N ALA A 65 -4.18 -88.21 -4.85
CA ALA A 65 -3.56 -87.65 -6.06
C ALA A 65 -3.36 -86.13 -5.99
N PHE A 66 -4.25 -85.40 -5.31
CA PHE A 66 -4.25 -83.93 -5.27
C PHE A 66 -3.71 -83.34 -3.96
N MET A 67 -3.54 -84.16 -2.92
CA MET A 67 -3.00 -83.76 -1.62
C MET A 67 -1.60 -83.12 -1.67
N LYS A 68 -0.83 -83.38 -2.72
CA LYS A 68 0.51 -82.79 -2.92
C LYS A 68 0.49 -81.44 -3.62
N HIS A 69 -0.66 -81.00 -4.14
CA HIS A 69 -0.78 -79.73 -4.83
C HIS A 69 -0.64 -78.57 -3.86
N LYS A 70 0.17 -77.56 -4.23
CA LYS A 70 0.36 -76.37 -3.42
C LYS A 70 -0.77 -75.37 -3.65
N LEU A 71 -1.56 -75.14 -2.61
CA LEU A 71 -2.64 -74.15 -2.57
C LEU A 71 -2.12 -72.81 -2.02
N VAL A 72 -2.52 -71.71 -2.65
CA VAL A 72 -2.18 -70.33 -2.28
C VAL A 72 -3.42 -69.46 -2.20
N GLU A 73 -3.28 -68.23 -1.68
CA GLU A 73 -4.37 -67.26 -1.73
C GLU A 73 -4.84 -67.03 -3.17
N PRO A 74 -6.15 -66.83 -3.39
CA PRO A 74 -6.68 -66.60 -4.72
C PRO A 74 -6.02 -65.40 -5.40
N SER A 75 -5.64 -65.57 -6.67
CA SER A 75 -5.10 -64.48 -7.49
C SER A 75 -5.63 -64.59 -8.91
N GLU A 76 -6.13 -63.48 -9.46
CA GLU A 76 -6.52 -63.39 -10.88
C GLU A 76 -5.31 -63.53 -11.81
N LYS A 77 -4.11 -63.24 -11.29
CA LYS A 77 -2.84 -63.23 -12.02
C LYS A 77 -2.03 -64.50 -11.77
N LEU A 78 -2.70 -65.62 -11.50
CA LEU A 78 -2.04 -66.89 -11.18
C LEU A 78 -1.08 -67.34 -12.30
N GLN A 79 -1.49 -67.14 -13.57
CA GLN A 79 -0.68 -67.45 -14.76
C GLN A 79 0.57 -66.55 -14.90
N GLU A 80 0.56 -65.32 -14.37
CA GLU A 80 1.75 -64.44 -14.37
C GLU A 80 2.88 -64.99 -13.49
N ASN A 81 2.60 -65.98 -12.63
CA ASN A 81 3.60 -66.63 -11.77
C ASN A 81 4.18 -67.92 -12.38
N ILE A 82 3.78 -68.28 -13.60
CA ILE A 82 4.24 -69.49 -14.31
C ILE A 82 5.17 -69.10 -15.45
N CYS A 83 6.28 -69.82 -15.57
CA CYS A 83 7.21 -69.62 -16.66
C CYS A 83 6.57 -70.04 -17.99
N SER A 84 6.57 -69.13 -18.97
CA SER A 84 6.00 -69.36 -20.30
C SER A 84 6.72 -70.46 -21.09
N HIS A 85 8.00 -70.71 -20.81
CA HIS A 85 8.82 -71.68 -21.54
C HIS A 85 8.74 -73.09 -20.95
N HIS A 86 8.76 -73.19 -19.62
CA HIS A 86 8.85 -74.48 -18.93
C HIS A 86 7.57 -74.91 -18.22
N ALA A 87 6.52 -74.07 -18.23
CA ALA A 87 5.26 -74.28 -17.51
C ALA A 87 5.43 -74.52 -15.99
N GLU A 88 6.56 -74.07 -15.43
CA GLU A 88 6.93 -74.25 -14.03
C GLU A 88 6.74 -72.96 -13.23
N VAL A 89 6.40 -73.08 -11.94
CA VAL A 89 6.20 -71.92 -11.06
C VAL A 89 7.52 -71.15 -10.90
N MET A 90 7.48 -69.84 -11.16
CA MET A 90 8.62 -68.96 -10.98
C MET A 90 8.85 -68.69 -9.49
N LYS A 91 9.84 -69.38 -8.91
CA LYS A 91 10.20 -69.28 -7.48
C LYS A 91 11.54 -68.60 -7.26
N LEU A 92 12.27 -68.34 -8.32
CA LEU A 92 13.57 -67.67 -8.31
C LEU A 92 13.42 -66.26 -8.88
N PHE A 93 14.37 -65.39 -8.56
CA PHE A 93 14.47 -64.04 -9.10
C PHE A 93 15.90 -63.84 -9.59
N CYS A 94 16.02 -63.49 -10.87
CA CYS A 94 17.28 -63.10 -11.47
C CYS A 94 17.51 -61.61 -11.23
N ARG A 95 18.53 -61.25 -10.46
CA ARG A 95 18.88 -59.84 -10.18
C ARG A 95 19.54 -59.16 -11.36
N THR A 96 20.25 -59.91 -12.21
CA THR A 96 20.85 -59.38 -13.43
C THR A 96 19.77 -58.84 -14.37
N ASP A 97 18.70 -59.61 -14.57
CA ASP A 97 17.63 -59.27 -15.52
C ASP A 97 16.37 -58.68 -14.88
N GLN A 98 16.33 -58.60 -13.54
CA GLN A 98 15.23 -58.05 -12.75
C GLN A 98 13.86 -58.72 -13.00
N GLN A 99 13.85 -60.05 -13.11
CA GLN A 99 12.63 -60.82 -13.38
C GLN A 99 12.54 -62.11 -12.56
N CYS A 100 11.31 -62.53 -12.29
CA CYS A 100 11.04 -63.85 -11.71
C CYS A 100 11.28 -64.94 -12.78
N ILE A 101 11.93 -66.03 -12.39
CA ILE A 101 12.24 -67.17 -13.29
C ILE A 101 11.94 -68.51 -12.60
N CYS A 102 11.79 -69.59 -13.39
CA CYS A 102 11.69 -70.94 -12.84
C CYS A 102 13.09 -71.58 -12.64
N TYR A 103 13.14 -72.79 -12.06
CA TYR A 103 14.40 -73.49 -11.83
C TYR A 103 15.12 -73.87 -13.13
N LEU A 104 14.40 -74.28 -14.17
CA LEU A 104 15.00 -74.67 -15.45
C LEU A 104 15.66 -73.48 -16.16
N CYS A 105 14.99 -72.32 -16.20
CA CYS A 105 15.59 -71.05 -16.63
C CYS A 105 16.93 -70.76 -15.92
N SER A 106 17.04 -71.05 -14.62
CA SER A 106 18.25 -70.76 -13.83
C SER A 106 19.46 -71.63 -14.18
N VAL A 107 19.26 -72.81 -14.76
CA VAL A 107 20.35 -73.73 -15.13
C VAL A 107 20.66 -73.73 -16.63
N GLU A 108 19.73 -73.20 -17.43
CA GLU A 108 19.85 -73.00 -18.88
C GLU A 108 20.25 -71.55 -19.18
N GLU A 109 19.28 -70.69 -19.45
CA GLU A 109 19.47 -69.33 -19.97
C GLU A 109 20.13 -68.36 -18.96
N HIS A 110 19.89 -68.55 -17.66
CA HIS A 110 20.37 -67.68 -16.59
C HIS A 110 21.47 -68.31 -15.74
N LYS A 111 22.20 -69.29 -16.28
CA LYS A 111 23.19 -70.09 -15.54
C LYS A 111 24.28 -69.25 -14.86
N ASP A 112 24.72 -68.18 -15.50
CA ASP A 112 25.80 -67.31 -15.00
C ASP A 112 25.28 -66.00 -14.39
N HIS A 113 23.96 -65.89 -14.13
CA HIS A 113 23.35 -64.68 -13.56
C HIS A 113 23.16 -64.79 -12.03
N ASP A 114 23.17 -63.65 -11.33
CA ASP A 114 22.89 -63.61 -9.89
C ASP A 114 21.42 -63.95 -9.64
N THR A 115 21.19 -65.20 -9.23
CA THR A 115 19.85 -65.75 -9.01
C THR A 115 19.66 -66.08 -7.54
N VAL A 116 18.58 -65.57 -6.96
CA VAL A 116 18.16 -65.82 -5.57
C VAL A 116 16.74 -66.36 -5.54
N SER A 117 16.26 -66.84 -4.39
CA SER A 117 14.83 -67.14 -4.26
C SER A 117 14.00 -65.85 -4.30
N ALA A 118 12.84 -65.88 -4.95
CA ALA A 118 11.93 -64.74 -5.02
C ALA A 118 11.48 -64.28 -3.62
N ALA A 119 11.37 -65.21 -2.65
CA ALA A 119 11.05 -64.89 -1.26
C ALA A 119 12.17 -64.11 -0.55
N ALA A 120 13.44 -64.46 -0.80
CA ALA A 120 14.59 -63.74 -0.26
C ALA A 120 14.70 -62.34 -0.87
N GLU A 121 14.58 -62.20 -2.19
CA GLU A 121 14.62 -60.88 -2.84
C GLU A 121 13.46 -59.99 -2.38
N ARG A 122 12.24 -60.54 -2.26
CA ARG A 122 11.10 -59.80 -1.71
C ARG A 122 11.39 -59.27 -0.32
N THR A 123 12.00 -60.07 0.55
CA THR A 123 12.36 -59.64 1.91
C THR A 123 13.35 -58.48 1.88
N GLU A 124 14.35 -58.54 1.00
CA GLU A 124 15.33 -57.46 0.80
C GLU A 124 14.64 -56.16 0.34
N ARG A 125 13.86 -56.22 -0.74
CA ARG A 125 13.14 -55.07 -1.29
C ARG A 125 12.11 -54.50 -0.32
N GLN A 126 11.45 -55.34 0.45
CA GLN A 126 10.51 -54.90 1.49
C GLN A 126 11.24 -54.10 2.58
N ARG A 127 12.46 -54.50 2.97
CA ARG A 127 13.29 -53.76 3.93
C ARG A 127 13.72 -52.41 3.35
N GLU A 128 14.19 -52.40 2.09
CA GLU A 128 14.58 -51.19 1.38
C GLU A 128 13.41 -50.18 1.30
N LEU A 129 12.22 -50.66 0.92
CA LEU A 129 11.00 -49.85 0.91
C LEU A 129 10.64 -49.32 2.30
N GLY A 130 10.81 -50.12 3.34
CA GLY A 130 10.61 -49.72 4.73
C GLY A 130 11.49 -48.53 5.11
N LEU A 131 12.78 -48.58 4.78
CA LEU A 131 13.73 -47.49 5.05
C LEU A 131 13.36 -46.21 4.26
N ARG A 132 13.09 -46.35 2.96
CA ARG A 132 12.66 -45.21 2.12
C ARG A 132 11.39 -44.55 2.67
N ARG A 133 10.42 -45.36 3.11
CA ARG A 133 9.17 -44.87 3.72
C ARG A 133 9.44 -44.09 5.01
N GLN A 134 10.33 -44.58 5.88
CA GLN A 134 10.72 -43.86 7.11
C GLN A 134 11.37 -42.51 6.79
N THR A 135 12.27 -42.46 5.79
CA THR A 135 12.88 -41.19 5.34
C THR A 135 11.85 -40.19 4.85
N ILE A 136 10.85 -40.62 4.07
CA ILE A 136 9.78 -39.75 3.60
C ILE A 136 8.96 -39.23 4.78
N GLN A 137 8.61 -40.08 5.75
CA GLN A 137 7.84 -39.67 6.93
C GLN A 137 8.57 -38.61 7.76
N LEU A 138 9.88 -38.76 7.97
CA LEU A 138 10.69 -37.74 8.66
C LEU A 138 10.68 -36.41 7.90
N ARG A 139 10.88 -36.45 6.57
CA ARG A 139 10.85 -35.24 5.74
C ARG A 139 9.48 -34.56 5.77
N VAL A 140 8.39 -35.31 5.76
CA VAL A 140 7.03 -34.76 5.88
C VAL A 140 6.87 -34.05 7.22
N GLN A 141 7.28 -34.68 8.33
CA GLN A 141 7.21 -34.06 9.66
C GLN A 141 8.02 -32.76 9.74
N ASP A 142 9.22 -32.74 9.16
CA ASP A 142 10.05 -31.52 9.17
C ASP A 142 9.45 -30.41 8.31
N ARG A 143 8.92 -30.72 7.12
CA ARG A 143 8.24 -29.73 6.29
C ARG A 143 6.94 -29.22 6.93
N GLU A 144 6.20 -30.06 7.64
CA GLU A 144 5.03 -29.62 8.41
C GLU A 144 5.40 -28.64 9.54
N LYS A 145 6.57 -28.81 10.18
CA LYS A 145 7.08 -27.82 11.17
C LYS A 145 7.45 -26.50 10.50
N GLU A 146 8.12 -26.56 9.35
CA GLU A 146 8.49 -25.36 8.59
C GLU A 146 7.25 -24.57 8.13
N VAL A 147 6.22 -25.25 7.62
CA VAL A 147 4.95 -24.61 7.25
C VAL A 147 4.31 -23.91 8.44
N LYS A 148 4.32 -24.52 9.64
CA LYS A 148 3.80 -23.87 10.86
C LYS A 148 4.60 -22.63 11.25
N LEU A 149 5.92 -22.64 11.06
CA LEU A 149 6.77 -21.47 11.31
C LEU A 149 6.41 -20.32 10.35
N LEU A 150 6.29 -20.62 9.05
CA LEU A 150 5.90 -19.63 8.04
C LEU A 150 4.51 -19.03 8.33
N GLN A 151 3.56 -19.84 8.79
CA GLN A 151 2.24 -19.35 9.21
C GLN A 151 2.30 -18.41 10.44
N GLN A 152 3.26 -18.61 11.34
CA GLN A 152 3.48 -17.70 12.47
C GLN A 152 4.12 -16.39 12.02
N GLU A 153 5.09 -16.47 11.10
CA GLU A 153 5.75 -15.31 10.51
C GLU A 153 4.76 -14.46 9.71
N GLU A 154 3.90 -15.08 8.90
CA GLU A 154 2.82 -14.40 8.17
C GLU A 154 1.88 -13.65 9.13
N LYS A 155 1.45 -14.29 10.23
CA LYS A 155 0.62 -13.65 11.25
C LYS A 155 1.33 -12.47 11.92
N ALA A 156 2.63 -12.61 12.21
CA ALA A 156 3.43 -11.54 12.80
C ALA A 156 3.57 -10.35 11.84
N PHE A 157 3.79 -10.62 10.55
CA PHE A 157 3.86 -9.60 9.51
C PHE A 157 2.53 -8.85 9.37
N ASN A 158 1.41 -9.57 9.26
CA ASN A 158 0.07 -8.96 9.18
C ASN A 158 -0.24 -8.11 10.42
N GLY A 159 0.03 -8.64 11.62
CA GLY A 159 -0.16 -7.88 12.86
C GLY A 159 0.72 -6.63 12.96
N SER A 160 1.95 -6.68 12.44
CA SER A 160 2.83 -5.51 12.36
C SER A 160 2.32 -4.48 11.35
N ALA A 161 1.79 -4.91 10.21
CA ALA A 161 1.22 -4.03 9.19
C ALA A 161 -0.03 -3.31 9.71
N ASP A 162 -0.95 -4.04 10.33
CA ASP A 162 -2.18 -3.47 10.94
C ASP A 162 -1.84 -2.44 12.01
N LYS A 163 -0.87 -2.74 12.87
CA LYS A 163 -0.39 -1.80 13.88
C LYS A 163 0.21 -0.53 13.26
N ALA A 164 1.01 -0.66 12.20
CA ALA A 164 1.59 0.48 11.51
C ALA A 164 0.50 1.37 10.87
N VAL A 165 -0.56 0.78 10.33
CA VAL A 165 -1.73 1.50 9.81
C VAL A 165 -2.45 2.25 10.94
N GLU A 166 -2.70 1.60 12.07
CA GLU A 166 -3.35 2.22 13.24
C GLU A 166 -2.53 3.40 13.80
N ASP A 167 -1.24 3.18 14.02
CA ASP A 167 -0.33 4.20 14.54
C ASP A 167 -0.19 5.39 13.58
N SER A 168 -0.10 5.12 12.26
CA SER A 168 -0.11 6.17 11.24
C SER A 168 -1.41 6.97 11.26
N GLY A 169 -2.56 6.28 11.41
CA GLY A 169 -3.88 6.92 11.53
C GLY A 169 -3.99 7.87 12.73
N LYS A 170 -3.43 7.48 13.90
CA LYS A 170 -3.35 8.35 15.07
C LYS A 170 -2.49 9.60 14.81
N ILE A 171 -1.34 9.43 14.16
CA ILE A 171 -0.45 10.54 13.82
C ILE A 171 -1.16 11.55 12.89
N PHE A 172 -1.79 11.07 11.81
CA PHE A 172 -2.52 11.95 10.89
C PHE A 172 -3.70 12.64 11.57
N THR A 173 -4.45 11.94 12.43
CA THR A 173 -5.54 12.54 13.22
C THR A 173 -5.05 13.70 14.09
N GLU A 174 -3.91 13.53 14.77
CA GLU A 174 -3.34 14.58 15.61
C GLU A 174 -2.81 15.76 14.77
N LEU A 175 -2.19 15.48 13.61
CA LEU A 175 -1.75 16.52 12.68
C LEU A 175 -2.93 17.36 12.14
N ILE A 176 -4.02 16.70 11.74
CA ILE A 176 -5.24 17.38 11.29
C ILE A 176 -5.78 18.26 12.42
N ARG A 177 -5.88 17.73 13.64
CA ARG A 177 -6.34 18.49 14.81
C ARG A 177 -5.49 19.72 15.09
N LEU A 178 -4.17 19.61 14.97
CA LEU A 178 -3.24 20.74 15.13
C LEU A 178 -3.42 21.79 14.03
N LEU A 179 -3.59 21.36 12.77
CA LEU A 179 -3.85 22.25 11.63
C LEU A 179 -5.20 22.97 11.76
N GLU A 180 -6.25 22.27 12.18
CA GLU A 180 -7.56 22.86 12.46
C GLU A 180 -7.50 23.90 13.58
N LYS A 181 -6.80 23.58 14.68
CA LYS A 181 -6.57 24.54 15.77
C LYS A 181 -5.84 25.78 15.27
N ARG A 182 -4.74 25.59 14.54
CA ARG A 182 -3.98 26.69 13.91
C ARG A 182 -4.84 27.52 12.96
N SER A 183 -5.72 26.89 12.20
CA SER A 183 -6.68 27.57 11.31
C SER A 183 -7.67 28.42 12.10
N SER A 184 -8.21 27.88 13.20
CA SER A 184 -9.10 28.62 14.12
C SER A 184 -8.40 29.83 14.73
N ASP A 185 -7.16 29.66 15.22
CA ASP A 185 -6.36 30.74 15.81
C ASP A 185 -6.15 31.88 14.80
N VAL A 186 -5.79 31.57 13.55
CA VAL A 186 -5.63 32.55 12.47
C VAL A 186 -6.95 33.28 12.19
N LYS A 187 -8.08 32.55 12.08
CA LYS A 187 -9.41 33.15 11.87
C LYS A 187 -9.76 34.12 13.00
N GLN A 188 -9.52 33.73 14.24
CA GLN A 188 -9.82 34.56 15.41
C GLN A 188 -8.96 35.84 15.42
N GLN A 189 -7.67 35.74 15.09
CA GLN A 189 -6.79 36.90 14.98
C GLN A 189 -7.25 37.88 13.90
N ILE A 190 -7.61 37.38 12.70
CA ILE A 190 -8.16 38.22 11.61
C ILE A 190 -9.41 38.94 12.09
N ARG A 191 -10.36 38.24 12.73
CA ARG A 191 -11.61 38.83 13.22
C ARG A 191 -11.38 39.86 14.33
N SER A 192 -10.45 39.59 15.24
CA SER A 192 -10.09 40.54 16.30
C SER A 192 -9.50 41.82 15.70
N GLN A 193 -8.54 41.72 14.78
CA GLN A 193 -7.95 42.88 14.12
C GLN A 193 -8.97 43.65 13.28
N GLN A 194 -9.88 42.94 12.58
CA GLN A 194 -11.00 43.55 11.86
C GLN A 194 -11.87 44.39 12.80
N GLN A 195 -12.27 43.85 13.95
CA GLN A 195 -13.09 44.57 14.93
C GLN A 195 -12.38 45.83 15.45
N THR A 196 -11.09 45.73 15.77
CA THR A 196 -10.29 46.87 16.25
C THR A 196 -10.21 48.00 15.23
N GLU A 197 -9.87 47.70 13.97
CA GLU A 197 -9.76 48.73 12.94
C GLU A 197 -11.13 49.32 12.56
N VAL A 198 -12.19 48.49 12.49
CA VAL A 198 -13.55 48.99 12.24
C VAL A 198 -14.01 49.93 13.35
N ARG A 199 -13.75 49.58 14.62
CA ARG A 199 -14.07 50.45 15.76
C ARG A 199 -13.32 51.78 15.66
N ARG A 200 -12.02 51.74 15.37
CA ARG A 200 -11.19 52.93 15.20
C ARG A 200 -11.71 53.85 14.08
N VAL A 201 -12.12 53.28 12.94
CA VAL A 201 -12.69 54.06 11.83
C VAL A 201 -14.03 54.67 12.23
N ARG A 202 -14.90 53.91 12.93
CA ARG A 202 -16.19 54.42 13.42
C ARG A 202 -16.03 55.59 14.40
N GLU A 203 -15.09 55.49 15.34
CA GLU A 203 -14.80 56.58 16.30
C GLU A 203 -14.27 57.84 15.61
N LEU A 204 -13.53 57.71 14.51
CA LEU A 204 -13.10 58.86 13.68
C LEU A 204 -14.27 59.45 12.88
N GLN A 205 -15.14 58.59 12.35
CA GLN A 205 -16.34 59.03 11.62
C GLN A 205 -17.28 59.81 12.53
N GLU A 206 -17.61 59.29 13.71
CA GLU A 206 -18.50 59.96 14.68
C GLU A 206 -17.96 61.34 15.08
N ARG A 207 -16.64 61.46 15.25
CA ARG A 207 -15.99 62.74 15.56
C ARG A 207 -16.11 63.75 14.42
N LEU A 208 -15.90 63.30 13.18
CA LEU A 208 -16.06 64.13 11.99
C LEU A 208 -17.52 64.57 11.80
N GLU A 209 -18.48 63.69 12.05
CA GLU A 209 -19.91 64.02 11.98
C GLU A 209 -20.31 65.07 13.03
N GLN A 210 -19.75 64.99 14.25
CA GLN A 210 -19.92 66.02 15.28
C GLN A 210 -19.31 67.37 14.86
N GLU A 211 -18.08 67.38 14.35
CA GLU A 211 -17.40 68.59 13.87
C GLU A 211 -18.17 69.24 12.70
N ILE A 212 -18.66 68.44 11.74
CA ILE A 212 -19.52 68.92 10.65
C ILE A 212 -20.81 69.54 11.19
N THR A 213 -21.43 68.93 12.21
CA THR A 213 -22.66 69.45 12.80
C THR A 213 -22.43 70.79 13.51
N GLU A 214 -21.33 70.92 14.26
CA GLU A 214 -20.96 72.20 14.88
C GLU A 214 -20.63 73.27 13.85
N LEU A 215 -19.89 72.93 12.78
CA LEU A 215 -19.57 73.85 11.71
C LEU A 215 -20.84 74.33 10.98
N LYS A 216 -21.79 73.44 10.69
CA LYS A 216 -23.09 73.80 10.12
C LYS A 216 -23.89 74.74 11.02
N ARG A 217 -23.87 74.51 12.35
CA ARG A 217 -24.52 75.40 13.32
C ARG A 217 -23.89 76.80 13.30
N LYS A 218 -22.55 76.87 13.37
CA LYS A 218 -21.81 78.16 13.35
C LYS A 218 -22.01 78.91 12.03
N ASP A 219 -22.04 78.21 10.91
CA ASP A 219 -22.34 78.79 9.59
C ASP A 219 -23.75 79.40 9.57
N HIS A 220 -24.74 78.70 10.13
CA HIS A 220 -26.10 79.23 10.24
C HIS A 220 -26.18 80.49 11.12
N GLU A 221 -25.47 80.53 12.25
CA GLU A 221 -25.40 81.71 13.13
C GLU A 221 -24.73 82.90 12.44
N LEU A 222 -23.63 82.66 11.72
CA LEU A 222 -22.97 83.69 10.92
C LEU A 222 -23.88 84.22 9.82
N LYS A 223 -24.63 83.34 9.15
CA LYS A 223 -25.60 83.73 8.13
C LYS A 223 -26.74 84.57 8.71
N GLN A 224 -27.34 84.15 9.82
CA GLN A 224 -28.40 84.93 10.48
C GLN A 224 -27.92 86.33 10.88
N LEU A 225 -26.70 86.44 11.42
CA LEU A 225 -26.14 87.74 11.75
C LEU A 225 -25.89 88.59 10.49
N SER A 226 -25.33 87.99 9.43
CA SER A 226 -25.10 88.67 8.15
C SER A 226 -26.38 89.16 7.47
N ASP A 227 -27.51 88.48 7.69
CA ASP A 227 -28.82 88.84 7.13
C ASP A 227 -29.54 89.92 7.98
N THR A 228 -28.93 90.44 9.06
CA THR A 228 -29.52 91.49 9.92
C THR A 228 -29.41 92.88 9.26
N GLU A 229 -30.55 93.51 8.93
CA GLU A 229 -30.58 94.83 8.27
C GLU A 229 -30.21 96.01 9.19
N ASP A 230 -30.46 95.89 10.50
CA ASP A 230 -30.13 96.96 11.46
C ASP A 230 -28.64 96.97 11.81
N HIS A 231 -27.96 98.03 11.38
CA HIS A 231 -26.52 98.21 11.56
C HIS A 231 -26.08 98.23 13.04
N ASN A 232 -26.89 98.79 13.94
CA ASN A 232 -26.56 98.83 15.37
C ASN A 232 -26.74 97.45 16.01
N GLN A 233 -27.79 96.72 15.63
CA GLN A 233 -28.04 95.37 16.14
C GLN A 233 -26.99 94.37 15.64
N PHE A 234 -26.55 94.48 14.39
CA PHE A 234 -25.41 93.71 13.86
C PHE A 234 -24.15 93.96 14.69
N LEU A 235 -23.76 95.23 14.88
CA LEU A 235 -22.55 95.60 15.62
C LEU A 235 -22.61 95.21 17.11
N HIS A 236 -23.80 95.22 17.72
CA HIS A 236 -23.99 94.78 19.10
C HIS A 236 -23.86 93.25 19.24
N ASN A 237 -24.32 92.48 18.26
CA ASN A 237 -24.30 91.02 18.31
C ASN A 237 -22.99 90.41 17.80
N TYR A 238 -22.24 91.12 16.96
CA TYR A 238 -20.97 90.67 16.39
C TYR A 238 -19.91 90.25 17.43
N PRO A 239 -19.69 90.96 18.56
CA PRO A 239 -18.72 90.55 19.58
C PRO A 239 -19.07 89.22 20.27
N SER A 240 -20.34 88.81 20.24
CA SER A 240 -20.79 87.51 20.76
C SER A 240 -20.44 86.34 19.83
N MET A 241 -20.03 86.62 18.60
CA MET A 241 -19.54 85.61 17.68
C MET A 241 -18.16 85.14 18.15
N SER A 242 -18.10 83.93 18.69
CA SER A 242 -16.83 83.31 19.04
C SER A 242 -15.97 83.17 17.78
N PRO A 243 -14.69 83.60 17.78
CA PRO A 243 -13.80 83.34 16.66
C PRO A 243 -13.76 81.84 16.38
N LEU A 244 -13.69 81.46 15.11
CA LEU A 244 -13.41 80.07 14.75
C LEU A 244 -12.01 79.75 15.24
N SER A 245 -11.88 79.24 16.47
CA SER A 245 -10.62 78.72 16.97
C SER A 245 -10.16 77.66 15.97
N GLY A 246 -8.98 77.86 15.38
CA GLY A 246 -8.43 76.92 14.41
C GLY A 246 -8.44 75.53 15.01
N SER A 247 -9.09 74.58 14.33
CA SER A 247 -9.25 73.20 14.81
C SER A 247 -7.92 72.70 15.36
N THR A 248 -7.85 72.40 16.66
CA THR A 248 -6.68 71.76 17.29
C THR A 248 -6.51 70.33 16.81
N HIS A 249 -7.48 69.80 16.05
CA HIS A 249 -7.43 68.47 15.47
C HIS A 249 -6.61 68.51 14.18
N SER A 250 -5.31 68.26 14.34
CA SER A 250 -4.39 67.89 13.26
C SER A 250 -5.13 67.02 12.22
N SER A 251 -5.10 67.45 10.95
CA SER A 251 -5.68 66.76 9.79
C SER A 251 -5.65 65.23 9.97
N ILE A 252 -6.83 64.60 10.01
CA ILE A 252 -6.96 63.16 10.24
C ILE A 252 -6.18 62.44 9.16
N ARG A 253 -5.03 61.87 9.53
CA ARG A 253 -4.21 61.08 8.62
C ARG A 253 -4.91 59.73 8.40
N ILE A 254 -5.71 59.64 7.34
CA ILE A 254 -6.29 58.38 6.86
C ILE A 254 -5.11 57.43 6.59
N ARG A 255 -5.00 56.36 7.39
CA ARG A 255 -4.02 55.32 7.12
C ARG A 255 -4.57 54.46 5.98
N PRO A 256 -3.76 54.09 4.97
CA PRO A 256 -4.16 53.11 3.96
C PRO A 256 -4.65 51.82 4.63
N LEU A 257 -5.63 51.15 4.02
CA LEU A 257 -6.09 49.83 4.47
C LEU A 257 -4.88 48.91 4.69
N ARG A 258 -4.78 48.29 5.87
CA ARG A 258 -3.94 47.09 6.01
C ARG A 258 -4.70 45.96 5.34
N ASN A 259 -4.25 45.54 4.16
CA ASN A 259 -4.87 44.45 3.43
C ASN A 259 -4.64 43.13 4.17
N PHE A 260 -5.72 42.37 4.40
CA PHE A 260 -5.62 41.00 4.93
C PHE A 260 -5.03 40.01 3.89
N GLU A 261 -4.77 40.47 2.65
CA GLU A 261 -4.09 39.71 1.59
C GLU A 261 -2.74 39.16 2.06
N ASP A 262 -2.07 39.89 2.95
CA ASP A 262 -0.81 39.52 3.57
C ASP A 262 -0.89 38.21 4.36
N VAL A 263 -2.02 38.01 5.07
CA VAL A 263 -2.27 36.79 5.87
C VAL A 263 -2.48 35.60 4.94
N THR A 264 -3.22 35.80 3.85
CA THR A 264 -3.45 34.77 2.82
C THR A 264 -2.16 34.36 2.14
N ALA A 265 -1.28 35.31 1.84
CA ALA A 265 0.04 35.01 1.29
C ALA A 265 0.92 34.25 2.29
N ALA A 266 0.90 34.60 3.57
CA ALA A 266 1.71 33.92 4.58
C ALA A 266 1.33 32.43 4.76
N VAL A 267 0.03 32.08 4.66
CA VAL A 267 -0.43 30.69 4.84
C VAL A 267 -0.33 29.82 3.57
N SER A 268 -0.13 30.42 2.39
CA SER A 268 -0.09 29.71 1.10
C SER A 268 1.32 29.28 0.67
N GLN A 269 2.32 29.44 1.54
CA GLN A 269 3.74 29.26 1.19
C GLN A 269 4.43 28.27 2.12
N VAL A 270 5.12 27.29 1.53
CA VAL A 270 5.89 26.26 2.27
C VAL A 270 7.35 26.27 1.85
N LEU A 271 8.24 25.83 2.74
CA LEU A 271 9.68 25.67 2.48
C LEU A 271 10.16 24.25 2.71
N SER A 272 11.19 23.87 1.96
CA SER A 272 12.00 22.70 2.24
C SER A 272 12.60 22.80 3.64
N ARG A 273 12.76 21.63 4.28
CA ARG A 273 13.43 21.53 5.58
C ARG A 273 14.94 21.75 5.44
N GLU A 274 15.51 21.23 4.37
CA GLU A 274 16.95 21.23 4.11
C GLU A 274 17.37 22.46 3.31
N SER A 275 18.55 22.97 3.65
CA SER A 275 19.18 24.07 2.93
C SER A 275 19.90 23.56 1.69
N LEU A 276 19.73 24.29 0.59
CA LEU A 276 20.43 24.13 -0.66
C LEU A 276 21.74 24.92 -0.62
N THR A 277 22.86 24.22 -0.79
CA THR A 277 24.21 24.76 -0.84
C THR A 277 24.99 24.08 -1.96
N GLY A 278 25.98 24.77 -2.55
CA GLY A 278 26.71 24.24 -3.70
C GLY A 278 25.82 24.11 -4.95
N ARG A 279 25.96 23.00 -5.67
CA ARG A 279 25.17 22.71 -6.89
C ARG A 279 24.01 21.78 -6.56
N CYS A 280 22.79 22.22 -6.82
CA CYS A 280 21.56 21.47 -6.57
C CYS A 280 20.69 21.46 -7.83
N TYR A 281 20.01 20.35 -8.05
CA TYR A 281 18.97 20.23 -9.05
C TYR A 281 17.79 19.48 -8.46
N TRP A 282 16.58 19.96 -8.74
CA TRP A 282 15.34 19.27 -8.41
C TRP A 282 14.26 19.57 -9.44
N GLU A 283 13.29 18.69 -9.54
CA GLU A 283 12.11 18.86 -10.40
C GLU A 283 10.86 18.96 -9.54
N VAL A 284 9.93 19.81 -9.98
CA VAL A 284 8.59 19.91 -9.40
C VAL A 284 7.59 19.60 -10.50
N GLU A 285 6.80 18.55 -10.26
CA GLU A 285 5.62 18.23 -11.05
C GLU A 285 4.49 19.15 -10.60
N VAL A 286 3.87 19.83 -11.56
CA VAL A 286 2.80 20.80 -11.34
C VAL A 286 1.58 20.35 -12.11
N GLU A 287 0.50 20.08 -11.39
CA GLU A 287 -0.82 19.91 -12.00
C GLU A 287 -1.62 21.17 -11.70
N VAL A 288 -1.91 21.92 -12.76
CA VAL A 288 -2.68 23.17 -12.68
C VAL A 288 -3.88 23.07 -13.60
N GLY A 289 -5.07 23.38 -13.07
CA GLY A 289 -6.27 23.51 -13.89
C GLY A 289 -6.15 24.67 -14.90
N ALA A 290 -7.13 24.84 -15.79
CA ALA A 290 -7.13 25.91 -16.79
C ALA A 290 -7.02 27.35 -16.20
N ARG A 291 -7.32 27.52 -14.91
CA ARG A 291 -7.15 28.75 -14.13
C ARG A 291 -6.20 28.59 -12.94
N GLY A 292 -5.52 27.45 -12.86
CA GLY A 292 -4.60 27.09 -11.80
C GLY A 292 -3.34 27.95 -11.81
N ALA A 293 -2.69 28.05 -10.65
CA ALA A 293 -1.44 28.74 -10.51
C ALA A 293 -0.57 28.16 -9.39
N VAL A 294 0.69 27.87 -9.71
CA VAL A 294 1.68 27.35 -8.77
C VAL A 294 2.96 28.17 -8.86
N GLY A 295 3.47 28.58 -7.70
CA GLY A 295 4.75 29.26 -7.56
C GLY A 295 5.84 28.31 -7.09
N ILE A 296 6.93 28.22 -7.84
CA ILE A 296 8.16 27.52 -7.44
C ILE A 296 9.17 28.58 -7.06
N ALA A 297 9.58 28.57 -5.80
CA ALA A 297 10.42 29.61 -5.21
C ALA A 297 11.75 29.05 -4.71
N VAL A 298 12.72 29.95 -4.63
CA VAL A 298 13.98 29.76 -3.91
C VAL A 298 14.17 30.98 -3.01
N THR A 299 14.48 30.77 -1.74
CA THR A 299 14.53 31.88 -0.77
C THR A 299 15.57 31.69 0.31
N TYR A 300 16.01 32.78 0.91
CA TYR A 300 16.74 32.74 2.17
C TYR A 300 15.82 32.34 3.33
N LYS A 301 16.39 31.66 4.33
CA LYS A 301 15.65 31.24 5.53
C LYS A 301 15.06 32.42 6.31
N ASN A 302 15.74 33.57 6.28
CA ASN A 302 15.40 34.77 7.04
C ASN A 302 14.42 35.70 6.30
N ILE A 303 13.71 35.22 5.27
CA ILE A 303 12.53 35.90 4.73
C ILE A 303 11.52 36.12 5.85
N SER A 304 10.87 37.29 5.87
CA SER A 304 9.87 37.56 6.90
C SER A 304 8.70 36.59 6.75
N ARG A 305 8.18 36.08 7.86
CA ARG A 305 6.92 35.32 7.92
C ARG A 305 5.78 36.13 8.55
N ALA A 306 6.06 37.39 8.84
CA ALA A 306 5.13 38.37 9.39
C ALA A 306 5.20 39.67 8.57
N GLY A 307 4.21 40.53 8.72
CA GLY A 307 4.12 41.77 7.93
C GLY A 307 3.40 41.55 6.60
N GLY A 308 3.58 42.50 5.68
CA GLY A 308 2.82 42.55 4.45
C GLY A 308 3.25 41.57 3.36
N TYR A 309 2.50 41.54 2.25
CA TYR A 309 2.80 40.70 1.08
C TYR A 309 4.18 41.00 0.51
N HIS A 310 4.60 42.26 0.54
CA HIS A 310 5.92 42.67 0.10
C HIS A 310 7.03 42.09 0.99
N GLU A 311 6.79 41.98 2.29
CA GLU A 311 7.76 41.46 3.26
C GLU A 311 7.82 39.93 3.31
N CYS A 312 6.68 39.24 3.16
CA CYS A 312 6.59 37.79 3.35
C CYS A 312 6.33 36.95 2.10
N GLY A 313 5.87 37.56 0.99
CA GLY A 313 5.58 36.87 -0.26
C GLY A 313 6.85 36.49 -1.03
N PHE A 314 6.90 35.26 -1.56
CA PHE A 314 7.96 34.83 -2.47
C PHE A 314 7.95 35.69 -3.74
N GLY A 315 9.14 36.14 -4.13
CA GLY A 315 9.34 37.02 -5.28
C GLY A 315 9.02 38.49 -5.02
N SER A 316 8.40 38.84 -3.89
CA SER A 316 7.99 40.21 -3.56
C SER A 316 9.05 41.03 -2.82
N ASN A 317 10.19 40.41 -2.48
CA ASN A 317 11.32 41.01 -1.77
C ASN A 317 12.65 40.57 -2.39
N ASP A 318 13.73 41.14 -1.90
CA ASP A 318 15.11 40.87 -2.30
C ASP A 318 15.66 39.53 -1.76
N LYS A 319 14.89 38.79 -0.97
CA LYS A 319 15.29 37.52 -0.35
C LYS A 319 14.76 36.27 -1.05
N SER A 320 13.91 36.44 -2.07
CA SER A 320 13.26 35.32 -2.74
C SER A 320 13.09 35.53 -4.23
N TRP A 321 13.27 34.45 -4.98
CA TRP A 321 13.07 34.36 -6.42
C TRP A 321 11.98 33.34 -6.69
N MET A 322 11.00 33.66 -7.53
CA MET A 322 9.87 32.78 -7.79
C MET A 322 9.56 32.70 -9.27
N LEU A 323 9.49 31.48 -9.82
CA LEU A 323 8.83 31.24 -11.09
C LEU A 323 7.38 30.86 -10.82
N PHE A 324 6.46 31.63 -11.37
CA PHE A 324 5.03 31.45 -11.21
C PHE A 324 4.42 30.97 -12.52
N SER A 325 3.74 29.82 -12.47
CA SER A 325 2.93 29.33 -13.58
C SER A 325 1.50 29.76 -13.35
N LYS A 326 0.85 30.39 -14.34
CA LYS A 326 -0.59 30.73 -14.27
C LYS A 326 -1.24 30.52 -15.63
N GLY A 327 -2.17 29.57 -15.71
CA GLY A 327 -2.76 29.14 -16.97
C GLY A 327 -1.67 28.69 -17.96
N ASN A 328 -1.55 29.35 -19.11
CA ASN A 328 -0.57 29.02 -20.15
C ASN A 328 0.64 29.96 -20.22
N ARG A 329 1.01 30.61 -19.09
CA ARG A 329 2.14 31.55 -19.06
C ARG A 329 2.99 31.36 -17.81
N TYR A 330 4.27 31.70 -17.95
CA TYR A 330 5.20 31.84 -16.84
C TYR A 330 5.51 33.31 -16.57
N ASN A 331 5.60 33.65 -15.29
CA ASN A 331 6.03 34.94 -14.80
C ASN A 331 7.13 34.74 -13.78
N PHE A 332 8.22 35.48 -13.89
CA PHE A 332 9.31 35.46 -12.92
C PHE A 332 9.19 36.67 -12.00
N TYR A 333 9.21 36.42 -10.69
CA TYR A 333 9.09 37.43 -9.65
C TYR A 333 10.38 37.54 -8.84
N TYR A 334 10.89 38.77 -8.73
CA TYR A 334 11.98 39.13 -7.83
C TYR A 334 11.83 40.58 -7.37
N ASN A 335 11.99 40.82 -6.06
CA ASN A 335 11.89 42.16 -5.47
C ASN A 335 10.63 42.95 -5.86
N GLY A 336 9.50 42.24 -5.99
CA GLY A 336 8.20 42.82 -6.37
C GLY A 336 8.06 43.12 -7.87
N ILE A 337 9.05 42.80 -8.68
CA ILE A 337 9.04 43.00 -10.13
C ILE A 337 8.55 41.71 -10.80
N ASP A 338 7.52 41.85 -11.65
CA ASP A 338 6.99 40.79 -12.50
C ASP A 338 7.63 40.86 -13.90
N THR A 339 8.29 39.77 -14.31
CA THR A 339 8.91 39.63 -15.63
C THR A 339 8.27 38.47 -16.39
N PRO A 340 7.56 38.72 -17.52
CA PRO A 340 7.02 37.66 -18.35
C PRO A 340 8.11 36.73 -18.88
N VAL A 341 7.90 35.42 -18.77
CA VAL A 341 8.80 34.39 -19.28
C VAL A 341 8.17 33.71 -20.49
N SER A 342 8.87 33.71 -21.61
CA SER A 342 8.41 33.08 -22.85
C SER A 342 8.62 31.58 -22.82
N GLY A 343 7.60 30.85 -23.29
CA GLY A 343 7.67 29.39 -23.44
C GLY A 343 6.32 28.73 -23.15
N PRO A 344 6.06 27.54 -23.70
CA PRO A 344 4.89 26.76 -23.35
C PRO A 344 4.99 26.27 -21.90
N VAL A 345 3.86 26.23 -21.19
CA VAL A 345 3.79 25.63 -19.86
C VAL A 345 4.00 24.13 -19.95
N SER A 346 4.69 23.58 -18.95
CA SER A 346 4.88 22.14 -18.76
C SER A 346 4.30 21.72 -17.42
N SER A 347 3.88 20.45 -17.35
CA SER A 347 3.56 19.78 -16.09
C SER A 347 4.79 19.57 -15.22
N ARG A 348 6.00 19.87 -15.71
CA ARG A 348 7.22 19.74 -14.92
C ARG A 348 8.20 20.89 -15.12
N VAL A 349 8.69 21.41 -14.00
CA VAL A 349 9.70 22.47 -13.95
C VAL A 349 10.92 21.97 -13.19
N GLY A 350 12.08 22.03 -13.85
CA GLY A 350 13.37 21.76 -13.24
C GLY A 350 14.00 23.04 -12.72
N VAL A 351 14.58 23.00 -11.53
CA VAL A 351 15.31 24.13 -10.94
C VAL A 351 16.75 23.71 -10.71
N TYR A 352 17.67 24.48 -11.25
CA TYR A 352 19.11 24.33 -11.05
C TYR A 352 19.64 25.51 -10.26
N LEU A 353 20.35 25.22 -9.18
CA LEU A 353 21.07 26.20 -8.38
C LEU A 353 22.56 25.86 -8.43
N ASP A 354 23.39 26.83 -8.74
CA ASP A 354 24.81 26.84 -8.44
C ASP A 354 25.08 27.99 -7.48
N HIS A 355 25.08 27.68 -6.18
CA HIS A 355 25.21 28.67 -5.11
C HIS A 355 26.57 29.39 -5.20
N SER A 356 27.65 28.64 -5.45
CA SER A 356 29.01 29.17 -5.58
C SER A 356 29.20 30.08 -6.79
N ALA A 357 28.60 29.72 -7.92
CA ALA A 357 28.67 30.52 -9.14
C ALA A 357 27.60 31.62 -9.20
N GLY A 358 26.68 31.68 -8.23
CA GLY A 358 25.62 32.68 -8.22
C GLY A 358 24.54 32.48 -9.28
N VAL A 359 24.32 31.23 -9.73
CA VAL A 359 23.39 30.91 -10.82
C VAL A 359 22.13 30.27 -10.26
N LEU A 360 20.96 30.79 -10.61
CA LEU A 360 19.67 30.11 -10.44
C LEU A 360 18.99 30.02 -11.81
N SER A 361 18.63 28.84 -12.24
CA SER A 361 18.00 28.61 -13.55
C SER A 361 16.75 27.75 -13.41
N PHE A 362 15.70 28.13 -14.12
CA PHE A 362 14.46 27.38 -14.23
C PHE A 362 14.35 26.80 -15.62
N TYR A 363 13.89 25.57 -15.71
CA TYR A 363 13.78 24.81 -16.95
C TYR A 363 12.40 24.21 -17.10
N ARG A 364 11.92 24.21 -18.32
CA ARG A 364 10.83 23.36 -18.76
C ARG A 364 11.39 21.96 -18.94
N VAL A 365 10.81 21.00 -18.23
CA VAL A 365 11.16 19.58 -18.37
C VAL A 365 10.01 18.88 -19.09
N SER A 366 10.33 18.24 -20.20
CA SER A 366 9.49 17.29 -20.93
C SER A 366 10.45 16.22 -21.49
N ASP A 367 10.30 15.78 -22.75
CA ASP A 367 11.31 14.95 -23.41
C ASP A 367 12.70 15.61 -23.52
N THR A 368 12.74 16.94 -23.47
CA THR A 368 13.96 17.75 -23.53
C THR A 368 13.91 18.85 -22.47
N MET A 369 15.07 19.23 -21.95
CA MET A 369 15.19 20.30 -20.95
C MET A 369 15.45 21.64 -21.63
N THR A 370 14.50 22.58 -21.54
CA THR A 370 14.59 23.92 -22.16
C THR A 370 14.70 24.99 -21.08
N LEU A 371 15.66 25.90 -21.19
CA LEU A 371 15.81 27.01 -20.25
C LEU A 371 14.60 27.96 -20.35
N LEU A 372 13.95 28.21 -19.22
CA LEU A 372 12.87 29.19 -19.08
C LEU A 372 13.41 30.54 -18.63
N HIS A 373 14.16 30.56 -17.52
CA HIS A 373 14.68 31.78 -16.94
C HIS A 373 16.00 31.52 -16.20
N ARG A 374 16.91 32.50 -16.21
CA ARG A 374 18.16 32.43 -15.47
C ARG A 374 18.41 33.74 -14.75
N VAL A 375 18.79 33.63 -13.48
CA VAL A 375 19.27 34.70 -12.62
C VAL A 375 20.76 34.50 -12.37
N GLN A 376 21.51 35.60 -12.44
CA GLN A 376 22.90 35.68 -12.03
C GLN A 376 22.99 36.68 -10.87
N THR A 377 23.36 36.23 -9.68
CA THR A 377 23.42 37.07 -8.48
C THR A 377 24.36 36.49 -7.42
N THR A 378 24.75 37.28 -6.42
CA THR A 378 25.59 36.81 -5.31
C THR A 378 24.72 36.34 -4.16
N PHE A 379 24.69 35.03 -3.91
CA PHE A 379 23.96 34.47 -2.77
C PHE A 379 24.75 34.64 -1.47
N THR A 380 24.14 35.26 -0.46
CA THR A 380 24.83 35.60 0.80
C THR A 380 24.58 34.60 1.93
N GLN A 381 23.60 33.71 1.75
CA GLN A 381 23.19 32.70 2.75
C GLN A 381 22.76 31.41 2.03
N PRO A 382 22.66 30.28 2.75
CA PRO A 382 22.03 29.07 2.21
C PRO A 382 20.58 29.34 1.77
N LEU A 383 20.19 28.69 0.69
CA LEU A 383 18.86 28.85 0.09
C LEU A 383 17.95 27.68 0.47
N TYR A 384 16.65 27.85 0.28
CA TYR A 384 15.64 26.84 0.54
C TYR A 384 14.68 26.81 -0.64
N ALA A 385 14.27 25.62 -1.06
CA ALA A 385 13.20 25.47 -2.05
C ALA A 385 11.87 25.84 -1.39
N GLY A 386 11.01 26.51 -2.13
CA GLY A 386 9.68 26.87 -1.66
C GLY A 386 8.64 26.59 -2.72
N VAL A 387 7.42 26.35 -2.26
CA VAL A 387 6.25 26.22 -3.13
C VAL A 387 5.17 27.15 -2.59
N ARG A 388 4.47 27.80 -3.51
CA ARG A 388 3.28 28.58 -3.23
C ARG A 388 2.12 28.03 -4.02
N ASP A 389 1.11 27.56 -3.31
CA ASP A 389 -0.16 27.17 -3.91
C ASP A 389 -1.11 28.38 -3.92
N CYS A 390 -1.91 28.51 -4.97
CA CYS A 390 -2.81 29.65 -5.16
C CYS A 390 -4.28 29.27 -5.39
N ASN A 391 -4.63 28.02 -5.72
CA ASN A 391 -6.04 27.65 -5.94
C ASN A 391 -6.37 26.22 -5.52
N ASP A 392 -7.66 26.01 -5.28
CA ASP A 392 -8.23 24.70 -4.94
C ASP A 392 -8.03 23.70 -6.10
N GLY A 393 -7.36 22.58 -5.80
CA GLY A 393 -7.09 21.48 -6.73
C GLY A 393 -5.77 21.56 -7.51
N ASP A 394 -4.96 22.61 -7.34
CA ASP A 394 -3.61 22.67 -7.91
C ASP A 394 -2.64 21.83 -7.04
N THR A 395 -1.71 21.11 -7.67
CA THR A 395 -0.72 20.29 -6.93
C THR A 395 0.70 20.63 -7.36
N ALA A 396 1.62 20.44 -6.43
CA ALA A 396 3.05 20.63 -6.63
C ALA A 396 3.81 19.53 -5.88
N GLU A 397 4.40 18.60 -6.62
CA GLU A 397 5.11 17.45 -6.08
C GLU A 397 6.60 17.52 -6.41
N PHE A 398 7.46 17.40 -5.39
CA PHE A 398 8.89 17.27 -5.60
C PHE A 398 9.21 15.87 -6.13
N CYS A 399 9.71 15.79 -7.36
CA CYS A 399 9.99 14.51 -8.00
C CYS A 399 11.20 13.81 -7.37
N LYS A 400 11.10 12.49 -7.20
CA LYS A 400 12.27 11.65 -6.90
C LYS A 400 13.03 11.38 -8.20
N LEU A 401 14.16 12.05 -8.37
CA LEU A 401 15.05 11.82 -9.50
C LEU A 401 15.66 10.41 -9.39
N LYS A 402 15.74 9.70 -10.53
CA LYS A 402 16.27 8.33 -10.62
C LYS A 402 17.78 8.31 -10.76
#